data_AF-A0A0F9JK80-F1
#
_entry.id   AF-A0A0F9JK80-F1
#
_cell.length_a   1.000
_cell.length_b   1.000
_cell.length_c   1.000
_cell.angle_alpha   90.00
_cell.angle_beta   90.00
_cell.angle_gamma   90.00
#
_symmetry.space_group_name_H-M   'P 1'
#
loop_
_entity.id
_entity.type
_entity.pdbx_description
1 polymer ?
#
loop_
_entity_poly.entity_id
_entity_poly.type
_entity_poly.pdbx_seq_one_letter_code
_entity_poly.pdbx_strand_id
1 'polypeptide(L)' 'MTNVLPFRNANPTPAPPYRGRLLRVGEVHALLDGAFSVDWIYKNLMAGRRKLSTRCVRWREWDVIEWVEQ' A
#
# COMPACT_ATOMS: atom_id res chain seq x y z
N MET A 1 8.52 15.23 46.05
CA MET A 1 7.27 14.58 45.63
C MET A 1 7.19 14.65 44.12
N THR A 2 7.35 13.51 43.46
CA THR A 2 7.62 13.38 42.02
C THR A 2 6.31 13.15 41.29
N ASN A 3 5.86 14.13 40.48
CA ASN A 3 4.72 13.95 39.57
C ASN A 3 5.24 13.38 38.24
N VAL A 4 5.29 12.05 38.14
CA VAL A 4 5.51 11.34 36.88
C VAL A 4 4.16 11.31 36.14
N LEU A 5 3.99 12.15 35.12
CA LEU A 5 2.90 11.99 34.17
C LEU A 5 3.11 10.67 33.41
N PRO A 6 2.12 9.77 33.35
CA PRO A 6 2.18 8.68 32.39
C PRO A 6 1.93 9.31 31.02
N PHE A 7 3.00 9.66 30.31
CA PHE A 7 2.93 9.73 28.86
C PHE A 7 2.66 8.30 28.40
N ARG A 8 1.36 7.99 28.38
CA ARG A 8 0.75 6.92 27.64
C ARG A 8 1.51 6.85 26.33
N ASN A 9 2.20 5.73 26.12
CA ASN A 9 2.74 5.30 24.84
C ASN A 9 1.60 5.40 23.81
N ALA A 10 1.37 6.60 23.28
CA ALA A 10 0.93 6.73 21.92
C ALA A 10 2.14 6.28 21.14
N ASN A 11 2.28 4.95 20.97
CA ASN A 11 2.90 4.43 19.77
C ASN A 11 2.19 5.22 18.68
N PRO A 12 2.86 6.15 17.97
CA PRO A 12 2.20 6.79 16.86
C PRO A 12 1.76 5.62 16.01
N THR A 13 0.45 5.40 15.84
CA THR A 13 -0.05 4.56 14.75
C THR A 13 0.81 4.96 13.57
N PRO A 14 1.72 4.11 13.06
CA PRO A 14 2.78 4.57 12.19
C PRO A 14 2.05 5.30 11.08
N ALA A 15 2.21 6.62 10.99
CA ALA A 15 1.52 7.43 10.00
C ALA A 15 1.75 6.69 8.69
N PRO A 16 0.72 6.10 8.05
CA PRO A 16 0.93 4.95 7.19
C PRO A 16 2.03 5.33 6.21
N PRO A 17 3.22 4.70 6.27
CA PRO A 17 4.43 5.20 5.60
C PRO A 17 4.33 5.11 4.06
N TYR A 18 3.13 4.83 3.58
CA TYR A 18 2.74 4.31 2.30
C TYR A 18 1.94 5.33 1.46
N ARG A 19 1.60 6.52 2.01
CA ARG A 19 0.75 7.54 1.35
C ARG A 19 1.29 8.14 0.05
N GLY A 20 2.46 7.72 -0.42
CA GLY A 20 3.03 8.15 -1.71
C GLY A 20 3.80 7.08 -2.47
N ARG A 21 3.89 5.84 -1.96
CA ARG A 21 4.72 4.83 -2.59
C ARG A 21 4.01 4.25 -3.82
N LEU A 22 4.79 4.14 -4.90
CA LEU A 22 4.37 3.52 -6.15
C LEU A 22 4.95 2.11 -6.27
N LEU A 23 4.07 1.12 -6.15
CA LEU A 23 4.38 -0.29 -6.23
C LEU A 23 4.59 -0.75 -7.67
N ARG A 24 5.56 -1.66 -7.86
CA ARG A 24 5.69 -2.48 -9.06
C ARG A 24 4.59 -3.53 -9.08
N VAL A 25 4.30 -4.10 -10.25
CA VAL A 25 3.39 -5.25 -10.35
C VAL A 25 3.84 -6.43 -9.48
N GLY A 26 5.15 -6.67 -9.33
CA GLY A 26 5.66 -7.73 -8.45
C GLY A 26 5.43 -7.46 -6.96
N GLU A 27 5.45 -6.20 -6.54
CA GLU A 27 5.14 -5.83 -5.14
C GLU A 27 3.64 -5.95 -4.87
N VAL A 28 2.81 -5.55 -5.84
CA VAL A 28 1.36 -5.76 -5.79
C VAL A 28 1.03 -7.26 -5.74
N HIS A 29 1.70 -8.07 -6.57
CA HIS A 29 1.54 -9.51 -6.58
C HIS A 29 1.92 -10.15 -5.23
N ALA A 30 3.00 -9.66 -4.60
CA ALA A 30 3.40 -10.10 -3.26
C ALA A 30 2.39 -9.67 -2.18
N LEU A 31 1.82 -8.47 -2.28
CA LEU A 31 0.76 -8.00 -1.37
C LEU A 31 -0.52 -8.82 -1.47
N LEU A 32 -0.82 -9.33 -2.66
CA LEU A 32 -1.96 -10.21 -2.92
C LEU A 32 -1.66 -11.68 -2.62
N ASP A 33 -0.54 -11.98 -1.95
CA ASP A 33 -0.05 -13.33 -1.63
C ASP A 33 0.00 -14.28 -2.86
N GLY A 34 0.19 -13.72 -4.06
CA GLY A 34 0.17 -14.47 -5.31
C GLY A 34 -1.19 -15.06 -5.70
N ALA A 35 -2.29 -14.65 -5.07
CA ALA A 35 -3.64 -15.12 -5.39
C ALA A 35 -4.06 -14.81 -6.85
N PHE A 36 -3.49 -13.77 -7.46
CA PHE A 36 -3.80 -13.33 -8.81
C PHE A 36 -2.55 -13.31 -9.69
N SER A 37 -2.69 -13.77 -10.94
CA SER A 37 -1.59 -13.69 -11.91
C SER A 37 -1.23 -12.24 -12.25
N VAL A 38 0.03 -12.01 -12.63
CA VAL A 38 0.53 -10.69 -13.06
C VAL A 38 -0.32 -10.11 -14.21
N ASP A 39 -0.73 -10.94 -15.18
CA ASP A 39 -1.61 -10.50 -16.28
C ASP A 39 -2.99 -10.08 -15.77
N TRP A 40 -3.55 -10.82 -14.82
CA TRP A 40 -4.80 -10.45 -14.16
C TRP A 40 -4.69 -9.09 -13.47
N ILE A 41 -3.58 -8.84 -12.75
CA ILE A 41 -3.34 -7.55 -12.08
C ILE A 41 -3.30 -6.41 -13.12
N TYR A 42 -2.62 -6.59 -14.26
CA TYR A 42 -2.58 -5.57 -15.32
C TYR A 42 -3.93 -5.30 -15.97
N LYS A 43 -4.81 -6.30 -16.06
CA LYS A 43 -6.11 -6.19 -16.73
C LYS A 43 -7.24 -5.76 -15.81
N ASN A 44 -7.20 -6.16 -14.54
CA ASN A 44 -8.34 -6.03 -13.62
C ASN A 44 -8.07 -5.08 -12.44
N LEU A 45 -6.82 -4.96 -11.96
CA LEU A 45 -6.51 -4.08 -10.84
C LEU A 45 -6.39 -2.62 -11.29
N MET A 46 -7.50 -1.89 -11.22
CA MET A 46 -7.58 -0.46 -11.56
C MET A 46 -7.34 0.46 -10.35
N ALA A 47 -7.51 -0.05 -9.13
CA ALA A 47 -7.28 0.70 -7.89
C ALA A 47 -5.82 1.21 -7.84
N GLY A 48 -5.65 2.53 -7.72
CA GLY A 48 -4.32 3.16 -7.64
C GLY A 48 -3.44 3.07 -8.87
N ARG A 49 -3.93 2.53 -10.00
CA ARG A 49 -3.13 2.34 -11.21
C ARG A 49 -2.69 3.68 -11.80
N ARG A 50 -1.38 3.86 -11.95
CA ARG A 50 -0.72 5.02 -12.56
C ARG A 50 0.19 4.58 -13.69
N LYS A 51 -0.13 5.03 -14.90
CA LYS A 51 0.74 4.86 -16.08
C LYS A 51 1.76 6.00 -16.10
N LEU A 52 3.03 5.68 -15.85
CA LEU A 52 4.13 6.65 -15.89
C LEU A 52 4.71 6.76 -17.31
N SER A 53 4.67 5.67 -18.08
CA SER A 53 5.07 5.66 -19.49
C SER A 53 4.34 4.56 -20.25
N THR A 54 4.60 4.42 -21.56
CA THR A 54 4.04 3.35 -22.40
C THR A 54 4.32 1.95 -21.86
N ARG A 55 5.45 1.75 -21.17
CA ARG A 55 5.88 0.44 -20.61
C ARG A 55 5.96 0.41 -19.08
N CYS A 56 5.74 1.54 -18.41
CA CYS A 56 5.83 1.63 -16.96
C CYS A 56 4.48 1.95 -16.35
N VAL A 57 3.89 0.95 -15.70
CA VAL A 57 2.68 1.08 -14.88
C VAL A 57 3.07 0.78 -13.44
N ARG A 58 2.55 1.59 -12.52
CA ARG A 58 2.71 1.47 -11.08
C ARG A 58 1.37 1.56 -10.40
N TRP A 59 1.30 1.11 -9.15
CA TRP A 59 0.10 1.22 -8.34
C TRP A 59 0.42 1.99 -7.07
N ARG A 60 -0.49 2.87 -6.65
CA ARG A 60 -0.39 3.51 -5.34
C ARG A 60 -0.67 2.46 -4.27
N GLU A 61 0.27 2.29 -3.36
CA GLU A 61 0.20 1.29 -2.29
C GLU A 61 -1.10 1.42 -1.48
N TRP A 62 -1.45 2.65 -1.09
CA TRP A 62 -2.66 2.92 -0.31
C TRP A 62 -3.95 2.46 -1.01
N ASP A 63 -4.13 2.82 -2.28
CA ASP A 63 -5.34 2.47 -3.03
C ASP A 63 -5.44 0.95 -3.26
N VAL A 64 -4.29 0.24 -3.38
CA VAL A 64 -4.28 -1.23 -3.47
C VAL A 64 -4.65 -1.85 -2.13
N ILE A 65 -4.09 -1.38 -1.02
CA ILE A 65 -4.42 -1.87 0.33
C ILE A 65 -5.91 -1.65 0.62
N GLU A 66 -6.42 -0.44 0.35
CA GLU A 66 -7.84 -0.12 0.52
C GLU A 66 -8.74 -1.03 -0.32
N TRP A 67 -8.31 -1.42 -1.52
CA TRP A 67 -9.05 -2.38 -2.34
C TRP A 67 -8.99 -3.82 -1.79
N VAL A 68 -7.89 -4.23 -1.17
CA VAL A 68 -7.73 -5.56 -0.57
C VAL A 68 -8.51 -5.69 0.74
N GLU A 69 -8.62 -4.62 1.51
CA GLU A 69 -9.32 -4.59 2.80
C GLU A 69 -10.86 -4.45 2.65
N GLN A 70 -11.38 -4.26 1.43
CA GLN A 70 -12.82 -4.23 1.10
C GLN A 70 -13.38 -5.62 0.80
#